data_AF-E4XQ36-F1
#
_entry.id   AF-E4XQ36-F1
#
_cell.length_a   1.000
_cell.length_b   1.000
_cell.length_c   1.000
_cell.angle_alpha   90.00
_cell.angle_beta   90.00
_cell.angle_gamma   90.00
#
_symmetry.space_group_name_H-M   'P 1'
#
loop_
_entity.id
_entity.type
_entity.pdbx_description
1 polymer ?
#
loop_
_entity_poly.entity_id
_entity_poly.type
_entity_poly.pdbx_seq_one_letter_code
_entity_poly.pdbx_strand_id
1 'polypeptide(L)'
;MSAHNTIFSREASQDSNNGSSNSDLEPSRVLAEFVGGLGPGQVAGRQALGAGSLGELHLTIQERQNSFVVNVNQARALKSPRNSKSLPAAYVKLYLMFGARRVAKQGIPKASKSLSPQFHQVCMFDQNDSFDALQAIVWGDFGPLDKKVFIGVAQIQLSSLDYSSSSVSGWYRLFPSSSIVNPSLSGTGSQLSIDTLG
;
A
#
# COMPACT_ATOMS: atom_id res chain seq x y z
N MET A 1 -49.66 13.46 -71.81
CA MET A 1 -48.33 13.67 -72.43
C MET A 1 -47.36 13.92 -71.30
N SER A 2 -46.33 13.16 -70.98
CA SER A 2 -45.81 11.88 -71.47
C SER A 2 -44.97 11.30 -70.32
N ALA A 3 -44.93 9.98 -70.24
CA ALA A 3 -44.04 9.22 -69.38
C ALA A 3 -42.57 9.33 -69.83
N HIS A 4 -41.64 9.12 -68.91
CA HIS A 4 -40.49 8.25 -69.21
C HIS A 4 -39.91 7.64 -67.93
N ASN A 5 -39.84 6.31 -67.94
CA ASN A 5 -39.21 5.43 -66.97
C ASN A 5 -37.84 5.03 -67.55
N THR A 6 -36.78 4.94 -66.74
CA THR A 6 -35.59 4.17 -67.10
C THR A 6 -34.99 3.49 -65.87
N ILE A 7 -34.90 2.17 -65.98
CA ILE A 7 -34.36 1.16 -65.06
C ILE A 7 -32.83 1.11 -65.17
N PHE A 8 -32.12 0.85 -64.08
CA PHE A 8 -30.88 0.04 -64.10
C PHE A 8 -30.70 -0.73 -62.77
N SER A 9 -30.42 -2.03 -62.89
CA SER A 9 -30.27 -3.03 -61.83
C SER A 9 -28.81 -3.21 -61.37
N ARG A 10 -28.62 -4.03 -60.32
CA ARG A 10 -27.39 -4.65 -59.72
C ARG A 10 -26.93 -3.93 -58.44
N GLU A 11 -26.55 -4.58 -57.34
CA GLU A 11 -25.90 -5.87 -57.12
C GLU A 11 -26.13 -6.33 -55.66
N ALA A 12 -26.16 -7.65 -55.42
CA ALA A 12 -26.08 -8.23 -54.08
C ALA A 12 -24.61 -8.32 -53.66
N SER A 13 -24.29 -8.03 -52.39
CA SER A 13 -22.97 -8.29 -51.82
C SER A 13 -23.11 -8.81 -50.40
N GLN A 14 -22.61 -10.03 -50.22
CA GLN A 14 -22.47 -10.77 -48.97
C GLN A 14 -21.26 -10.28 -48.14
N ASP A 15 -21.31 -10.68 -46.87
CA ASP A 15 -20.23 -10.87 -45.90
C ASP A 15 -19.62 -9.66 -45.19
N SER A 16 -19.86 -9.63 -43.87
CA SER A 16 -18.78 -9.49 -42.88
C SER A 16 -19.23 -10.06 -41.54
N ASN A 17 -18.74 -11.27 -41.31
CA ASN A 17 -18.62 -11.93 -40.01
C ASN A 17 -17.75 -11.06 -39.08
N ASN A 18 -18.23 -10.70 -37.90
CA ASN A 18 -17.34 -10.27 -36.82
C ASN A 18 -17.78 -10.91 -35.50
N GLY A 19 -17.30 -12.14 -35.28
CA GLY A 19 -17.23 -12.72 -33.96
C GLY A 19 -16.37 -11.82 -33.07
N SER A 20 -17.03 -11.07 -32.18
CA SER A 20 -16.33 -10.43 -31.07
C SER A 20 -16.33 -11.39 -29.90
N SER A 21 -15.21 -12.11 -29.86
CA SER A 21 -14.67 -12.92 -28.78
C SER A 21 -15.07 -12.41 -27.40
N ASN A 22 -15.51 -13.35 -26.56
CA ASN A 22 -15.64 -13.23 -25.11
C ASN A 22 -14.55 -12.35 -24.50
N SER A 23 -14.96 -11.29 -23.81
CA SER A 23 -14.18 -10.73 -22.73
C SER A 23 -14.85 -11.08 -21.40
N ASP A 24 -15.00 -12.38 -21.14
CA ASP A 24 -15.04 -12.90 -19.78
C ASP A 24 -13.64 -12.69 -19.18
N LEU A 25 -13.37 -11.45 -18.81
CA LEU A 25 -12.17 -11.06 -18.07
C LEU A 25 -12.34 -11.52 -16.63
N GLU A 26 -12.08 -12.82 -16.47
CA GLU A 26 -11.59 -13.50 -15.28
C GLU A 26 -11.46 -12.62 -14.02
N PRO A 27 -12.42 -12.65 -13.09
CA PRO A 27 -12.30 -12.00 -11.78
C PRO A 27 -11.05 -12.46 -11.00
N SER A 28 -10.42 -13.56 -11.41
CA SER A 28 -9.15 -14.06 -10.90
C SER A 28 -7.95 -13.17 -11.23
N ARG A 29 -7.93 -12.46 -12.37
CA ARG A 29 -6.82 -11.55 -12.75
C ARG A 29 -6.89 -10.24 -11.99
N VAL A 30 -8.11 -9.75 -11.80
CA VAL A 30 -8.47 -8.65 -10.89
C VAL A 30 -8.03 -9.06 -9.48
N LEU A 31 -8.57 -10.13 -8.87
CA LEU A 31 -8.09 -10.58 -7.55
C LEU A 31 -6.55 -10.81 -7.48
N ALA A 32 -5.96 -11.33 -8.55
CA ALA A 32 -4.54 -11.43 -8.88
C ALA A 32 -3.72 -10.16 -8.60
N GLU A 33 -4.05 -9.10 -9.33
CA GLU A 33 -3.44 -7.77 -9.23
C GLU A 33 -3.79 -7.08 -7.89
N PHE A 34 -4.89 -7.50 -7.26
CA PHE A 34 -5.49 -6.86 -6.08
C PHE A 34 -4.99 -7.46 -4.75
N VAL A 35 -4.68 -8.76 -4.70
CA VAL A 35 -4.07 -9.47 -3.55
C VAL A 35 -2.58 -9.73 -3.78
N GLY A 36 -2.17 -10.02 -5.02
CA GLY A 36 -0.83 -10.47 -5.40
C GLY A 36 0.27 -9.41 -5.39
N GLY A 37 0.06 -8.27 -4.73
CA GLY A 37 1.10 -7.25 -4.58
C GLY A 37 1.21 -6.63 -3.20
N LEU A 38 0.58 -7.23 -2.18
CA LEU A 38 0.88 -6.92 -0.79
C LEU A 38 2.20 -7.59 -0.37
N GLY A 39 2.92 -6.94 0.53
CA GLY A 39 4.15 -7.50 1.11
C GLY A 39 3.85 -8.73 1.98
N PRO A 40 4.88 -9.54 2.32
CA PRO A 40 4.73 -10.68 3.22
C PRO A 40 4.02 -10.30 4.51
N GLY A 41 2.95 -11.02 4.86
CA GLY A 41 2.16 -10.76 6.06
C GLY A 41 1.48 -9.39 6.14
N GLN A 42 1.43 -8.63 5.05
CA GLN A 42 0.80 -7.32 5.04
C GLN A 42 -0.73 -7.44 5.12
N VAL A 43 -1.33 -6.67 6.01
CA VAL A 43 -2.78 -6.59 6.21
C VAL A 43 -3.31 -5.27 5.69
N ALA A 44 -4.41 -5.31 4.92
CA ALA A 44 -5.06 -4.14 4.38
C ALA A 44 -6.59 -4.29 4.49
N GLY A 45 -7.28 -3.28 5.02
CA GLY A 45 -8.74 -3.29 5.13
C GLY A 45 -9.42 -3.12 3.78
N ARG A 46 -10.73 -3.41 3.70
CA ARG A 46 -11.51 -3.22 2.46
C ARG A 46 -11.42 -1.80 1.91
N GLN A 47 -11.35 -0.79 2.77
CA GLN A 47 -11.18 0.61 2.39
C GLN A 47 -9.81 0.90 1.75
N ALA A 48 -8.77 0.14 2.11
CA ALA A 48 -7.45 0.21 1.46
C ALA A 48 -7.54 -0.20 0.00
N LEU A 49 -8.35 -1.23 -0.28
CA LEU A 49 -8.51 -1.82 -1.60
C LEU A 49 -9.12 -0.82 -2.60
N GLY A 50 -9.99 0.08 -2.15
CA GLY A 50 -10.58 1.13 -3.00
C GLY A 50 -9.71 2.39 -3.15
N ALA A 51 -8.82 2.69 -2.21
CA ALA A 51 -8.04 3.93 -2.20
C ALA A 51 -6.76 3.90 -3.06
N GLY A 52 -6.27 2.70 -3.37
CA GLY A 52 -5.00 2.50 -4.07
C GLY A 52 -3.77 2.79 -3.21
N SER A 53 -2.60 2.35 -3.69
CA SER A 53 -1.31 2.54 -2.99
C SER A 53 -0.88 4.02 -2.99
N LEU A 54 -0.35 4.50 -1.86
CA LEU A 54 0.25 5.83 -1.66
C LEU A 54 1.78 5.83 -1.81
N GLY A 55 2.35 4.68 -2.19
CA GLY A 55 3.77 4.43 -2.31
C GLY A 55 4.12 3.06 -1.74
N GLU A 56 5.39 2.69 -1.78
CA GLU A 56 5.84 1.41 -1.24
C GLU A 56 7.07 1.59 -0.38
N LEU A 57 7.16 0.84 0.71
CA LEU A 57 8.26 0.83 1.65
C LEU A 57 8.94 -0.55 1.63
N HIS A 58 10.25 -0.60 1.42
CA HIS A 58 11.02 -1.82 1.47
C HIS A 58 11.56 -2.05 2.89
N LEU A 59 11.16 -3.17 3.49
CA LEU A 59 11.59 -3.56 4.83
C LEU A 59 12.23 -4.95 4.81
N THR A 60 13.19 -5.15 5.71
CA THR A 60 13.73 -6.47 6.04
C THR A 60 13.55 -6.73 7.54
N ILE A 61 12.75 -7.73 7.88
CA ILE A 61 12.33 -8.06 9.24
C ILE A 61 13.03 -9.35 9.67
N GLN A 62 13.61 -9.36 10.86
CA GLN A 62 14.28 -10.54 11.41
C GLN A 62 13.91 -10.71 12.88
N GLU A 63 13.52 -11.92 13.24
CA GLU A 63 13.38 -12.35 14.63
C GLU A 63 14.68 -13.00 15.11
N ARG A 64 15.17 -12.59 16.28
CA ARG A 64 16.32 -13.18 16.99
C ARG A 64 15.91 -13.46 18.43
N GLN A 65 16.58 -14.37 19.13
CA GLN A 65 16.21 -14.83 20.48
C GLN A 65 15.72 -13.76 21.46
N ASN A 66 16.34 -12.57 21.49
CA ASN A 66 15.95 -11.48 22.39
C ASN A 66 15.65 -10.16 21.67
N SER A 67 15.69 -10.12 20.33
CA SER A 67 15.49 -8.89 19.59
C SER A 67 14.64 -9.09 18.35
N PHE A 68 13.79 -8.11 18.09
CA PHE A 68 13.06 -7.99 16.85
C PHE A 68 13.70 -6.87 16.04
N VAL A 69 14.25 -7.20 14.88
CA VAL A 69 15.08 -6.31 14.07
C VAL A 69 14.32 -5.92 12.80
N VAL A 70 14.20 -4.62 12.56
CA VAL A 70 13.57 -4.08 11.34
C VAL A 70 14.57 -3.18 10.64
N ASN A 71 14.93 -3.54 9.42
CA ASN A 71 15.67 -2.68 8.52
C ASN A 71 14.67 -1.89 7.66
N VAL A 72 14.81 -0.57 7.69
CA VAL A 72 14.08 0.34 6.82
C VAL A 72 15.02 0.74 5.70
N ASN A 73 14.82 0.15 4.52
CA ASN A 73 15.82 0.25 3.45
C ASN A 73 15.55 1.51 2.62
N GLN A 74 14.38 1.58 1.99
CA GLN A 74 14.00 2.65 1.07
C GLN A 74 12.49 2.71 0.88
N ALA A 75 12.00 3.83 0.35
CA ALA A 75 10.66 3.91 -0.19
C ALA A 75 10.70 4.31 -1.67
N ARG A 76 9.61 4.06 -2.39
CA ARG A 76 9.44 4.48 -3.79
C ARG A 76 8.02 4.92 -4.08
N ALA A 77 7.88 5.74 -5.12
CA ALA A 77 6.61 6.21 -5.64
C ALA A 77 5.70 6.83 -4.56
N LEU A 78 6.30 7.53 -3.58
CA LEU A 78 5.53 8.24 -2.55
C LEU A 78 4.66 9.31 -3.20
N LYS A 79 3.38 9.37 -2.80
CA LYS A 79 2.46 10.40 -3.28
C LYS A 79 2.57 11.66 -2.44
N SER A 80 2.67 12.80 -3.12
CA SER A 80 2.58 14.12 -2.47
C SER A 80 1.11 14.50 -2.28
N PRO A 81 0.77 15.26 -1.23
CA PRO A 81 -0.55 15.88 -1.09
C PRO A 81 -0.89 16.72 -2.32
N ARG A 82 -2.18 16.81 -2.66
CA ARG A 82 -2.71 17.42 -3.90
C ARG A 82 -2.22 18.85 -4.19
N ASN A 83 -1.71 19.56 -3.18
CA ASN A 83 -1.34 20.98 -3.28
C ASN A 83 0.16 21.26 -3.02
N SER A 84 1.00 20.24 -2.81
CA SER A 84 2.42 20.47 -2.53
C SER A 84 3.26 20.40 -3.80
N LYS A 85 4.00 21.49 -4.08
CA LYS A 85 5.03 21.53 -5.14
C LYS A 85 6.42 21.11 -4.62
N SER A 86 6.56 20.96 -3.31
CA SER A 86 7.83 20.61 -2.66
C SER A 86 7.97 19.09 -2.57
N LEU A 87 9.20 18.58 -2.70
CA LEU A 87 9.50 17.20 -2.37
C LEU A 87 9.57 17.01 -0.84
N PRO A 88 9.07 15.88 -0.30
CA PRO A 88 9.10 15.61 1.13
C PRO A 88 10.50 15.20 1.59
N ALA A 89 10.96 15.73 2.72
CA ALA A 89 11.97 15.07 3.55
C ALA A 89 11.25 13.99 4.37
N ALA A 90 11.19 12.78 3.83
CA ALA A 90 10.42 11.68 4.41
C ALA A 90 11.13 11.08 5.63
N TYR A 91 10.36 10.61 6.60
CA TYR A 91 10.84 9.88 7.77
C TYR A 91 9.84 8.79 8.15
N VAL A 92 10.31 7.74 8.85
CA VAL A 92 9.49 6.58 9.19
C VAL A 92 9.34 6.46 10.70
N LYS A 93 8.14 6.13 11.16
CA LYS A 93 7.88 5.69 12.52
C LYS A 93 7.44 4.23 12.48
N LEU A 94 8.12 3.39 13.24
CA LEU A 94 7.76 2.00 13.46
C LEU A 94 7.08 1.87 14.81
N TYR A 95 5.96 1.16 14.84
CA TYR A 95 5.22 0.84 16.06
C TYR A 95 5.01 -0.66 16.15
N LEU A 96 5.40 -1.26 17.28
CA LEU A 96 4.97 -2.61 17.63
C LEU A 96 3.60 -2.52 18.29
N MET A 97 2.71 -3.39 17.85
CA MET A 97 1.32 -3.46 18.28
C MET A 97 1.07 -4.76 19.02
N PHE A 98 0.18 -4.71 20.01
CA PHE A 98 -0.47 -5.87 20.62
C PHE A 98 -1.98 -5.63 20.58
N GLY A 99 -2.66 -6.25 19.60
CA GLY A 99 -4.02 -5.89 19.23
C GLY A 99 -4.13 -4.42 18.84
N ALA A 100 -4.94 -3.65 19.57
CA ALA A 100 -5.13 -2.22 19.33
C ALA A 100 -4.04 -1.31 19.93
N ARG A 101 -3.18 -1.86 20.80
CA ARG A 101 -2.30 -1.05 21.66
C ARG A 101 -0.90 -0.96 21.06
N ARG A 102 -0.31 0.23 21.07
CA ARG A 102 1.12 0.42 20.78
C ARG A 102 1.92 0.06 22.01
N VAL A 103 2.80 -0.93 21.88
CA VAL A 103 3.65 -1.39 22.99
C VAL A 103 5.07 -0.84 22.88
N ALA A 104 5.58 -0.62 21.67
CA ALA A 104 6.90 -0.01 21.45
C ALA A 104 6.91 0.88 20.20
N LYS A 105 7.90 1.78 20.11
CA LYS A 105 8.07 2.71 19.00
C LYS A 105 9.55 2.95 18.70
N GLN A 106 9.90 2.98 17.42
CA GLN A 106 11.20 3.44 16.91
C GLN A 106 11.02 4.48 15.82
N GLY A 107 11.95 5.44 15.74
CA GLY A 107 11.93 6.52 14.77
C GLY A 107 13.13 6.47 13.83
N ILE A 108 12.87 6.55 12.54
CA ILE A 108 13.87 6.68 11.50
C ILE A 108 13.97 8.17 11.16
N PRO A 109 15.18 8.76 11.15
CA PRO A 109 15.36 10.18 10.81
C PRO A 109 14.89 10.53 9.39
N LYS A 110 14.84 11.84 9.12
CA LYS A 110 14.51 12.36 7.79
C LYS A 110 15.59 11.99 6.77
N ALA A 111 15.15 11.47 5.63
CA ALA A 111 15.98 11.30 4.44
C ALA A 111 16.01 12.58 3.58
N SER A 112 16.90 12.60 2.59
CA SER A 112 16.94 13.66 1.56
C SER A 112 15.61 13.80 0.84
N LYS A 113 15.27 15.02 0.44
CA LYS A 113 13.98 15.34 -0.20
C LYS A 113 13.80 14.55 -1.49
N SER A 114 12.81 13.65 -1.54
CA SER A 114 12.57 12.76 -2.68
C SER A 114 11.23 12.04 -2.55
N LEU A 115 10.66 11.59 -3.68
CA LEU A 115 9.54 10.61 -3.69
C LEU A 115 10.02 9.15 -3.65
N SER A 116 11.34 8.95 -3.72
CA SER A 116 12.01 7.65 -3.58
C SER A 116 13.19 7.76 -2.59
N PRO A 117 12.93 8.06 -1.31
CA PRO A 117 13.97 8.25 -0.30
C PRO A 117 14.68 6.93 0.05
N GLN A 118 15.98 7.01 0.29
CA GLN A 118 16.80 5.95 0.87
C GLN A 118 16.95 6.21 2.38
N PHE A 119 16.76 5.18 3.20
CA PHE A 119 16.87 5.27 4.66
C PHE A 119 18.09 4.49 5.15
N HIS A 120 18.22 3.21 4.76
CA HIS A 120 19.27 2.29 5.21
C HIS A 120 19.48 2.27 6.74
N GLN A 121 18.39 2.35 7.50
CA GLN A 121 18.41 2.37 8.96
C GLN A 121 18.00 1.03 9.55
N VAL A 122 18.65 0.65 10.64
CA VAL A 122 18.33 -0.56 11.41
C VAL A 122 17.70 -0.14 12.74
N CYS A 123 16.56 -0.73 13.07
CA CYS A 123 15.88 -0.56 14.35
C CYS A 123 15.82 -1.89 15.07
N MET A 124 16.11 -1.88 16.37
CA MET A 124 16.00 -3.04 17.24
C MET A 124 14.95 -2.76 18.31
N PHE A 125 14.11 -3.75 18.55
CA PHE A 125 13.13 -3.77 19.63
C PHE A 125 13.45 -4.94 20.56
N ASP A 126 13.37 -4.72 21.86
CA ASP A 126 13.47 -5.79 22.84
C ASP A 126 12.20 -6.64 22.80
N GLN A 127 12.34 -7.96 22.89
CA GLN A 127 11.20 -8.90 22.92
C GLN A 127 10.58 -9.07 24.32
N ASN A 128 10.72 -8.07 25.19
CA ASN A 128 10.21 -8.16 26.56
C ASN A 128 8.68 -8.02 26.63
N ASP A 129 8.08 -7.34 25.65
CA ASP A 129 6.64 -7.16 25.53
C ASP A 129 6.06 -8.06 24.44
N SER A 130 4.85 -8.57 24.67
CA SER A 130 4.11 -9.28 23.61
C SER A 130 3.68 -8.32 22.51
N PHE A 131 3.83 -8.74 21.26
CA PHE A 131 3.37 -8.01 20.08
C PHE A 131 2.88 -8.98 19.00
N ASP A 132 1.96 -8.53 18.15
CA ASP A 132 1.35 -9.33 17.08
C ASP A 132 1.42 -8.66 15.70
N ALA A 133 1.65 -7.34 15.65
CA ALA A 133 1.78 -6.60 14.40
C ALA A 133 2.85 -5.49 14.44
N LEU A 134 3.40 -5.20 13.27
CA LEU A 134 4.24 -4.03 13.01
C LEU A 134 3.45 -3.02 12.17
N GLN A 135 3.38 -1.77 12.64
CA GLN A 135 2.88 -0.64 11.85
C GLN A 135 4.05 0.26 11.45
N ALA A 136 4.30 0.38 10.15
CA ALA A 136 5.28 1.29 9.57
C ALA A 136 4.57 2.49 8.95
N ILE A 137 4.78 3.68 9.51
CA ILE A 137 4.13 4.92 9.07
C ILE A 137 5.16 5.86 8.46
N VAL A 138 4.93 6.28 7.21
CA VAL A 138 5.76 7.26 6.51
C VAL A 138 5.13 8.64 6.68
N TRP A 139 5.95 9.59 7.10
CA TRP A 139 5.62 11.00 7.22
C TRP A 139 6.52 11.82 6.31
N GLY A 140 6.03 12.97 5.84
CA GLY A 140 6.78 13.94 5.05
C GLY A 140 6.86 15.28 5.75
N ASP A 141 8.05 15.90 5.66
CA ASP A 141 8.24 17.33 5.89
C ASP A 141 8.40 18.02 4.53
N PHE A 142 7.41 18.84 4.17
CA PHE A 142 7.36 19.58 2.90
C PHE A 142 7.82 21.03 3.04
N GLY A 143 8.27 21.46 4.23
CA GLY A 143 8.70 22.82 4.52
C GLY A 143 7.97 23.44 5.72
N PRO A 144 8.10 24.76 5.93
CA PRO A 144 7.68 25.43 7.16
C PRO A 144 6.22 25.23 7.57
N LEU A 145 5.31 25.15 6.60
CA LEU A 145 3.87 25.01 6.82
C LEU A 145 3.42 23.54 6.96
N ASP A 146 4.16 22.61 6.37
CA ASP A 146 3.77 21.21 6.17
C ASP A 146 4.84 20.26 6.73
N LYS A 147 5.26 20.48 7.98
CA LYS A 147 6.37 19.74 8.62
C LYS A 147 6.02 18.29 9.02
N LYS A 148 4.73 17.98 9.17
CA LYS A 148 4.23 16.68 9.64
C LYS A 148 3.02 16.29 8.81
N VAL A 149 3.27 15.80 7.60
CA VAL A 149 2.23 15.31 6.70
C VAL A 149 2.27 13.79 6.66
N PHE A 150 1.13 13.15 6.89
CA PHE A 150 1.00 11.70 6.75
C PHE A 150 1.06 11.32 5.27
N ILE A 151 1.97 10.40 4.91
CA ILE A 151 2.10 9.90 3.53
C ILE A 151 1.41 8.54 3.39
N GLY A 152 1.55 7.66 4.38
CA GLY A 152 0.87 6.38 4.36
C GLY A 152 1.34 5.42 5.45
N VAL A 153 0.60 4.33 5.62
CA VAL A 153 0.87 3.27 6.59
C VAL A 153 0.89 1.90 5.92
N ALA A 154 1.81 1.05 6.36
CA ALA A 154 1.77 -0.39 6.14
C ALA A 154 1.60 -1.10 7.49
N GLN A 155 0.67 -2.06 7.56
CA GLN A 155 0.49 -2.93 8.71
C GLN A 155 0.84 -4.36 8.34
N ILE A 156 1.63 -5.02 9.19
CA ILE A 156 2.21 -6.33 8.94
C ILE A 156 1.88 -7.21 10.13
N GLN A 157 1.16 -8.31 9.89
CA GLN A 157 0.84 -9.32 10.89
C GLN A 157 2.06 -10.22 11.08
N LEU A 158 2.70 -10.11 12.24
CA LEU A 158 3.98 -10.78 12.48
C LEU A 158 3.83 -12.30 12.61
N SER A 159 2.68 -12.78 13.08
CA SER A 159 2.35 -14.21 13.14
C SER A 159 2.17 -14.87 11.77
N SER A 160 2.09 -14.10 10.69
CA SER A 160 1.98 -14.61 9.32
C SER A 160 3.30 -14.61 8.56
N LEU A 161 4.38 -14.16 9.20
CA LEU A 161 5.73 -14.18 8.66
C LEU A 161 6.41 -15.50 9.02
N ASP A 162 7.15 -16.05 8.06
CA ASP A 162 7.99 -17.23 8.28
C ASP A 162 9.45 -16.81 8.50
N TYR A 163 9.92 -16.93 9.74
CA TYR A 163 11.31 -16.65 10.14
C TYR A 163 12.20 -17.88 10.15
N SER A 164 11.68 -19.06 9.75
CA SER A 164 12.41 -20.34 9.83
C SER A 164 13.74 -20.34 9.08
N SER A 165 13.79 -19.59 7.98
CA SER A 165 14.87 -19.69 7.00
C SER A 165 15.84 -18.49 7.05
N SER A 166 15.43 -17.33 7.57
CA SER A 166 16.24 -16.11 7.80
C SER A 166 15.31 -14.88 8.00
N SER A 167 15.78 -13.69 7.61
CA SER A 167 14.99 -12.45 7.57
C SER A 167 13.98 -12.45 6.43
N VAL A 168 12.79 -11.91 6.69
CA VAL A 168 11.76 -11.67 5.68
C VAL A 168 11.94 -10.29 5.06
N SER A 169 12.22 -10.23 3.76
CA SER A 169 12.36 -8.97 3.01
C SER A 169 11.26 -8.79 1.99
N GLY A 170 10.72 -7.58 1.87
CA GLY A 170 9.65 -7.32 0.91
C GLY A 170 9.31 -5.84 0.73
N TRP A 171 8.57 -5.56 -0.34
CA TRP A 171 7.92 -4.28 -0.57
C TRP A 171 6.53 -4.29 0.06
N TYR A 172 6.23 -3.24 0.83
CA TYR A 172 4.97 -3.08 1.55
C TYR A 172 4.25 -1.84 1.03
N ARG A 173 3.01 -2.02 0.57
CA ARG A 173 2.20 -0.89 0.05
C ARG A 173 1.80 0.04 1.19
N LEU A 174 1.86 1.34 0.94
CA LEU A 174 1.41 2.35 1.89
C LEU A 174 -0.04 2.71 1.58
N PHE A 175 -0.87 2.76 2.61
CA PHE A 175 -2.31 3.06 2.50
C PHE A 175 -2.70 4.27 3.37
N PRO A 176 -3.89 4.86 3.16
CA PRO A 176 -4.45 5.88 4.05
C PRO A 176 -4.61 5.37 5.49
N SER A 177 -4.63 6.24 6.50
CA SER A 177 -4.83 5.81 7.91
C SER A 177 -6.17 5.07 8.13
N SER A 178 -7.19 5.37 7.33
CA SER A 178 -8.50 4.70 7.34
C SER A 178 -8.45 3.22 6.92
N SER A 179 -7.33 2.75 6.37
CA SER A 179 -7.15 1.35 5.98
C SER A 179 -6.70 0.43 7.11
N ILE A 180 -6.29 0.99 8.25
CA ILE A 180 -5.74 0.22 9.36
C ILE A 180 -6.82 -0.72 9.89
N VAL A 181 -6.54 -2.02 9.86
CA VAL A 181 -7.43 -3.07 10.36
C VAL A 181 -7.06 -3.37 11.79
N ASN A 182 -8.03 -3.31 12.68
CA ASN A 182 -7.83 -3.70 14.07
C ASN A 182 -8.54 -5.05 14.32
N PRO A 183 -7.80 -6.17 14.41
CA PRO A 183 -8.42 -7.49 14.56
C PRO A 183 -9.15 -7.64 15.91
N SER A 184 -8.77 -6.86 16.93
CA SER A 184 -9.44 -6.86 18.25
C SER A 184 -10.80 -6.16 18.29
N LEU A 185 -11.22 -5.49 17.21
CA LEU A 185 -12.48 -4.76 17.10
C LEU A 185 -13.36 -5.30 15.97
N SER A 186 -13.37 -6.61 15.76
CA SER A 186 -14.12 -7.34 14.71
C SER A 186 -15.66 -7.24 14.80
N GLY A 187 -16.20 -6.16 15.35
CA GLY A 187 -17.62 -5.78 15.32
C GLY A 187 -17.91 -4.29 15.06
N THR A 188 -16.91 -3.41 15.12
CA THR A 188 -17.11 -1.97 14.88
C THR A 188 -15.96 -1.43 14.05
N GLY A 189 -16.23 -1.07 12.79
CA GLY A 189 -15.27 -0.42 11.90
C GLY A 189 -14.85 0.94 12.46
N SER A 190 -13.92 0.95 13.41
CA SER A 190 -13.39 2.18 13.98
C SER A 190 -12.27 2.69 13.09
N GLN A 191 -12.54 3.77 12.37
CA GLN A 191 -11.53 4.56 11.67
C GLN A 191 -10.50 5.06 12.69
N LEU A 192 -9.21 4.76 12.50
CA LEU A 192 -8.16 5.42 13.27
C LEU A 192 -7.91 6.81 12.66
N SER A 193 -8.17 7.86 13.46
CA SER A 193 -7.89 9.24 13.05
C SER A 193 -6.39 9.50 13.03
N ILE A 194 -5.97 10.45 12.18
CA ILE A 194 -4.57 10.88 12.05
C ILE A 194 -3.99 11.36 13.39
N ASP A 195 -4.82 11.94 14.24
CA ASP A 195 -4.45 12.48 15.56
C ASP A 195 -3.96 11.38 16.50
N THR A 196 -4.53 10.18 16.38
CA THR A 196 -4.07 9.02 17.15
C THR A 196 -2.74 8.47 16.63
N LEU A 197 -2.28 8.79 15.41
CA LEU A 197 -0.98 8.38 14.85
C LEU A 197 0.21 9.24 15.31
N GLY A 198 -0.07 10.24 16.18
CA GLY A 198 0.85 11.26 16.69
C GLY A 198 2.22 10.79 17.14
#